data_AF-A0A537UXP5-F1
#
_entry.id   AF-A0A537UXP5-F1
#
_cell.length_a   1.000
_cell.length_b   1.000
_cell.length_c   1.000
_cell.angle_alpha   90.00
_cell.angle_beta   90.00
_cell.angle_gamma   90.00
#
_symmetry.space_group_name_H-M   'P 1'
#
loop_
_entity.id
_entity.type
_entity.pdbx_description
1 polymer ?
#
loop_
_entity_poly.entity_id
_entity_poly.type
_entity_poly.pdbx_seq_one_letter_code
_entity_poly.pdbx_strand_id
1 'polypeptide(L)' 'RYRGREGLGQGDAKLFAAAGAWLGLAALPQVILLAAAAALAAAAALGLAGIRLRARTALPLGPFLGLATWLTWLFGPFVF' A
#
# COMPACT_ATOMS: atom_id res chain seq x y z
N ARG A 1 9.43 24.54 -4.87
CA ARG A 1 8.01 24.11 -5.02
C ARG A 1 7.91 23.26 -6.28
N TYR A 2 8.40 22.01 -6.24
CA TYR A 2 8.54 21.16 -7.42
C TYR A 2 7.54 20.01 -7.32
N ARG A 3 6.53 20.04 -8.20
CA ARG A 3 5.36 19.13 -8.31
C ARG A 3 4.38 19.22 -7.12
N GLY A 4 3.32 20.01 -7.30
CA GLY A 4 2.12 20.00 -6.45
C GLY A 4 1.29 18.72 -6.62
N ARG A 5 1.95 17.56 -6.57
CA ARG A 5 1.34 16.23 -6.51
C ARG A 5 2.00 15.52 -5.34
N GLU A 6 1.29 15.48 -4.22
CA GLU A 6 1.67 14.62 -3.09
C GLU A 6 1.65 13.17 -3.62
N GLY A 7 2.83 12.59 -3.82
CA GLY A 7 2.96 11.27 -4.46
C GLY A 7 2.39 10.16 -3.59
N LEU A 8 2.69 10.21 -2.29
CA LEU A 8 2.11 9.36 -1.27
C LEU A 8 1.17 10.25 -0.43
N GLY A 9 -0.08 9.85 -0.21
CA GLY A 9 -0.97 10.61 0.66
C GLY A 9 -0.32 10.76 2.04
N GLN A 10 -0.37 11.95 2.65
CA GLN A 10 0.24 12.17 3.98
C GLN A 10 -0.24 11.15 5.02
N GLY A 11 -1.44 10.57 4.85
CA GLY A 11 -1.95 9.47 5.66
C GLY A 11 -1.22 8.14 5.43
N ASP A 12 -0.97 7.76 4.18
CA ASP A 12 -0.31 6.49 3.82
C ASP A 12 1.14 6.45 4.35
N ALA A 13 1.84 7.59 4.34
CA ALA A 13 3.16 7.75 4.96
C ALA A 13 3.13 7.45 6.46
N LYS A 14 2.12 7.95 7.18
CA LYS A 14 1.95 7.73 8.62
C LYS A 14 1.59 6.28 8.93
N LEU A 15 0.74 5.65 8.12
CA LEU A 15 0.39 4.24 8.26
C LEU A 15 1.62 3.35 8.05
N PHE A 16 2.43 3.65 7.03
CA PHE A 16 3.67 2.93 6.79
C PHE A 16 4.68 3.11 7.92
N ALA A 17 4.83 4.32 8.45
CA ALA A 17 5.67 4.58 9.62
C ALA A 17 5.19 3.83 10.87
N ALA A 18 3.87 3.80 11.12
CA ALA A 18 3.28 3.06 12.23
C ALA A 18 3.48 1.55 12.07
N ALA A 19 3.33 1.02 10.85
CA ALA A 19 3.61 -0.37 10.53
C ALA A 19 5.08 -0.74 10.82
N GLY A 20 6.03 0.14 10.45
CA GLY A 20 7.45 -0.04 10.76
C GLY A 20 7.77 0.05 12.26
N ALA A 21 7.10 0.94 12.99
CA ALA A 21 7.25 1.04 14.44
C ALA A 21 6.68 -0.19 15.17
N TRP A 22 5.64 -0.81 14.62
CA TRP A 22 4.98 -1.98 15.23
C TRP A 22 5.69 -3.29 14.88
N LEU A 23 5.98 -3.53 13.60
CA LEU A 23 6.54 -4.79 13.09
C LEU A 23 8.07 -4.79 13.00
N GLY A 24 8.69 -3.62 13.15
CA GLY A 24 10.12 -3.41 12.94
C GLY A 24 10.47 -3.04 11.49
N LEU A 25 11.65 -2.43 11.31
CA LEU A 25 12.13 -1.98 10.00
C LEU A 25 12.32 -3.12 8.99
N ALA A 26 12.65 -4.34 9.46
CA ALA A 26 12.83 -5.51 8.60
C ALA A 26 11.54 -5.95 7.91
N ALA A 27 10.37 -5.65 8.49
CA ALA A 27 9.08 -6.01 7.94
C ALA A 27 8.57 -5.01 6.89
N LEU A 28 9.10 -3.78 6.86
CA LEU A 28 8.65 -2.71 5.95
C LEU A 28 8.70 -3.08 4.46
N PRO A 29 9.79 -3.70 3.94
CA PRO A 29 9.86 -4.10 2.53
C PRO A 29 8.75 -5.05 2.13
N GLN A 30 8.36 -5.97 3.01
CA GLN A 30 7.28 -6.92 2.71
C GLN A 30 5.91 -6.21 2.73
N VAL A 31 5.69 -5.30 3.68
CA VAL A 31 4.40 -4.62 3.86
C VAL A 31 4.12 -3.76 2.63
N ILE A 32 5.11 -3.02 2.15
CA ILE A 32 4.94 -2.21 0.94
C ILE A 32 4.74 -3.08 -0.30
N LEU A 33 5.43 -4.22 -0.39
CA LEU A 33 5.29 -5.15 -1.51
C LEU A 33 3.89 -5.75 -1.58
N LEU A 34 3.38 -6.26 -0.45
CA LEU A 34 2.02 -6.79 -0.31
C LEU A 34 0.96 -5.72 -0.59
N ALA A 35 1.13 -4.52 -0.04
CA ALA A 35 0.20 -3.42 -0.26
C ALA A 35 0.15 -3.02 -1.75
N ALA A 36 1.32 -2.89 -2.40
CA ALA A 36 1.40 -2.56 -3.82
C ALA A 36 0.83 -3.67 -4.71
N ALA A 37 1.13 -4.93 -4.42
CA ALA A 37 0.59 -6.08 -5.15
C ALA A 37 -0.93 -6.16 -5.02
N ALA A 38 -1.48 -5.98 -3.82
CA ALA A 38 -2.92 -5.96 -3.59
C ALA A 38 -3.61 -4.78 -4.30
N ALA A 39 -3.01 -3.59 -4.25
CA ALA A 39 -3.52 -2.42 -4.94
C ALA A 39 -3.51 -2.60 -6.47
N LEU A 40 -2.45 -3.20 -7.02
CA LEU A 40 -2.35 -3.50 -8.45
C LEU A 40 -3.35 -4.57 -8.88
N ALA A 41 -3.53 -5.62 -8.09
CA ALA A 41 -4.53 -6.66 -8.34
C ALA A 41 -5.95 -6.09 -8.32
N ALA A 42 -6.26 -5.22 -7.34
CA ALA A 42 -7.54 -4.52 -7.30
C ALA A 42 -7.73 -3.62 -8.52
N ALA A 43 -6.72 -2.85 -8.92
CA ALA A 43 -6.76 -2.02 -10.11
C ALA A 43 -6.99 -2.86 -11.39
N ALA A 44 -6.31 -3.99 -11.52
CA ALA A 44 -6.51 -4.92 -12.63
C ALA A 44 -7.94 -5.48 -12.64
N ALA A 45 -8.48 -5.90 -11.49
CA ALA A 45 -9.84 -6.39 -11.37
C ALA A 45 -10.89 -5.32 -11.73
N LEU A 46 -10.69 -4.08 -11.29
CA LEU A 46 -11.50 -2.91 -11.68
C LEU A 46 -11.45 -2.68 -13.20
N GLY A 47 -10.27 -2.79 -13.82
CA GLY A 47 -10.11 -2.68 -15.26
C GLY A 47 -10.84 -3.79 -16.03
N LEU A 48 -10.75 -5.04 -15.55
CA LEU A 48 -11.46 -6.19 -16.12
C LEU A 48 -12.99 -6.08 -15.96
N ALA A 49 -13.46 -5.44 -14.89
CA ALA A 49 -14.88 -5.12 -14.67
C ALA A 49 -15.41 -3.98 -15.58
N GLY A 50 -14.58 -3.45 -16.49
CA GLY A 50 -14.96 -2.38 -17.42
C GLY A 50 -14.95 -0.98 -16.81
N ILE A 51 -14.48 -0.83 -15.56
CA ILE A 51 -14.35 0.49 -14.92
C ILE A 51 -13.13 1.19 -15.51
N ARG A 52 -13.35 2.29 -16.23
CA ARG A 52 -12.27 3.10 -16.80
C ARG A 52 -11.48 3.79 -15.69
N LEU A 53 -10.41 3.14 -15.24
CA LEU A 53 -9.39 3.78 -14.40
C LEU A 53 -8.64 4.80 -15.24
N ARG A 54 -8.82 6.10 -14.96
CA ARG A 54 -7.97 7.14 -15.55
C ARG A 54 -6.62 7.13 -14.82
N ALA A 55 -5.55 7.49 -15.51
CA ALA A 55 -4.22 7.66 -14.91
C ALA A 55 -4.15 8.71 -13.76
N ARG A 56 -5.24 9.45 -13.52
CA ARG A 56 -5.40 10.39 -12.39
C ARG A 56 -6.28 9.86 -11.26
N THR A 57 -6.86 8.67 -11.40
CA THR A 57 -7.64 8.06 -10.33
C THR A 57 -6.66 7.68 -9.23
N ALA A 58 -6.65 8.46 -8.15
CA ALA A 58 -5.85 8.16 -6.98
C ALA A 58 -6.44 6.92 -6.30
N LEU A 59 -5.77 5.78 -6.43
CA LEU A 59 -6.08 4.60 -5.64
C LEU A 59 -5.57 4.84 -4.21
N PRO A 60 -6.45 4.85 -3.20
CA PRO A 60 -6.00 5.02 -1.82
C PRO A 60 -5.16 3.81 -1.42
N LEU A 61 -3.91 4.05 -1.05
CA LEU A 61 -2.96 3.00 -0.66
C LEU A 61 -3.18 2.55 0.79
N GLY A 62 -3.77 3.41 1.61
CA GLY A 62 -4.03 3.19 3.03
C GLY A 62 -4.75 1.87 3.38
N PRO A 63 -5.89 1.51 2.73
CA PRO A 63 -6.56 0.25 3.00
C PRO A 63 -5.69 -0.98 2.70
N PHE A 64 -4.93 -0.94 1.60
CA PHE A 64 -4.02 -2.01 1.23
C PHE A 64 -2.81 -2.08 2.16
N LEU A 65 -2.29 -0.94 2.64
CA LEU A 65 -1.25 -0.87 3.67
C LEU A 65 -1.71 -1.45 5.01
N GLY A 66 -2.93 -1.12 5.43
CA GLY A 66 -3.53 -1.68 6.64
C GLY A 66 -3.68 -3.20 6.55
N LEU A 67 -4.19 -3.70 5.43
CA LEU A 67 -4.30 -5.14 5.15
C LEU A 67 -2.93 -5.83 5.12
N ALA A 68 -1.95 -5.25 4.44
CA ALA A 68 -0.61 -5.81 4.36
C ALA A 68 0.09 -5.84 5.73
N THR A 69 -0.09 -4.79 6.54
CA THR A 69 0.42 -4.73 7.92
C THR A 69 -0.22 -5.80 8.79
N TRP A 70 -1.55 -5.99 8.69
CA TRP A 70 -2.27 -7.02 9.44
C TRP A 70 -1.88 -8.44 9.02
N LEU A 71 -1.75 -8.70 7.71
CA LEU A 71 -1.28 -9.98 7.18
C LEU A 71 0.14 -10.29 7.67
N THR A 72 1.03 -9.30 7.59
CA THR A 72 2.41 -9.42 8.05
C THR A 72 2.48 -9.70 9.55
N TRP A 73 1.59 -9.08 10.34
CA TRP A 73 1.51 -9.36 11.77
C TRP A 73 1.05 -10.79 12.06
N LEU A 74 0.06 -11.29 11.32
CA LEU A 74 -0.52 -12.62 11.54
C LEU A 74 0.41 -13.76 11.13
N PHE A 75 1.07 -13.61 9.99
CA PHE A 75 1.92 -14.67 9.44
C PHE A 75 3.42 -14.46 9.71
N GLY A 76 3.78 -13.30 10.25
CA GLY A 76 5.17 -12.91 10.43
C GLY A 76 5.84 -12.53 9.10
N PRO A 77 7.08 -12.02 9.18
CA PRO A 77 7.86 -11.73 8.01
C PRO A 77 8.29 -13.02 7.30
N PHE A 78 7.75 -13.26 6.10
CA PHE A 78 8.10 -14.44 5.30
C PHE A 78 9.41 -14.26 4.54
N VAL A 79 9.81 -13.02 4.29
CA VAL A 79 10.89 -12.68 3.36
C VAL A 79 12.18 -12.26 4.10
N PHE A 80 12.10 -11.90 5.38
CA PHE A 80 13.25 -11.40 6.18
C PHE A 80 13.18 -11.77 7.65
#